data_AF-A0A0N1FBA3-F1
#
_entry.id   AF-A0A0N1FBA3-F1
#
_cell.length_a   1.000
_cell.length_b   1.000
_cell.length_c   1.000
_cell.angle_alpha   90.00
_cell.angle_beta   90.00
_cell.angle_gamma   90.00
#
_symmetry.space_group_name_H-M   'P 1'
#
loop_
_entity.id
_entity.type
_entity.pdbx_description
1 polymer ?
#
loop_
_entity_poly.entity_id
_entity_poly.type
_entity_poly.pdbx_seq_one_letter_code
_entity_poly.pdbx_strand_id
1 'polypeptide(L)'
;MFMKSNAVPSSYVTLRPRYIPYWPLWLALAACVAAMVWSSFIVPVIPDFACLSTIGLDGLALAMTVMVMPRHFVIGFLASLLPFMISWRVAAIHGAVPGMATSTVAFMIYLLLYVDCMVHDRAAGWNDHLQWQTATIRIYFGFDMVGHFAEKLFAGVHSFHHMEQVFVGFGFPPDGQAVIAGGLCELSIAIGVGMGVLTRFAGIGGALYYLIANHYGRHFGDGFTWNNAPVGGWEYPMLMIVAFASFAIAGAGKFSIDGWLIAHGWMPRFLLPLCVSGMRTHDRRSA
;
A
#
# COMPACT_ATOMS: atom_id res chain seq x y z
N MET A 1 34.23 16.34 -7.27
CA MET A 1 32.95 16.72 -6.63
C MET A 1 32.44 15.51 -5.86
N PHE A 2 32.79 15.39 -4.58
CA PHE A 2 32.34 14.26 -3.76
C PHE A 2 30.85 14.45 -3.48
N MET A 3 30.00 13.56 -4.04
CA MET A 3 28.62 13.44 -3.59
C MET A 3 28.65 13.23 -2.08
N LYS A 4 28.08 14.19 -1.33
CA LYS A 4 27.78 13.97 0.08
C LYS A 4 26.97 12.67 0.13
N SER A 5 27.45 11.72 0.94
CA SER A 5 26.68 10.55 1.36
C SER A 5 25.23 10.98 1.57
N ASN A 6 24.30 10.31 0.93
CA ASN A 6 22.87 10.41 1.25
C ASN A 6 22.73 9.97 2.71
N ALA A 7 22.99 10.92 3.61
CA ALA A 7 22.87 10.74 5.03
C ALA A 7 21.42 10.35 5.28
N VAL A 8 21.22 9.47 6.25
CA VAL A 8 19.94 9.28 6.94
C VAL A 8 19.26 10.65 7.02
N PRO A 9 18.01 10.80 6.52
CA PRO A 9 17.32 12.09 6.52
C PRO A 9 17.50 12.76 7.88
N SER A 10 18.05 13.97 7.90
CA SER A 10 18.44 14.67 9.14
C SER A 10 17.25 15.04 10.03
N SER A 11 16.04 14.67 9.62
CA SER A 11 14.79 15.06 10.23
C SER A 11 13.72 14.01 9.87
N TYR A 12 13.57 12.99 10.71
CA TYR A 12 12.29 12.30 10.87
C TYR A 12 11.45 13.09 11.89
N VAL A 13 11.31 14.41 11.66
CA VAL A 13 10.49 15.29 12.50
C VAL A 13 9.07 14.73 12.54
N THR A 14 8.39 14.95 13.67
CA THR A 14 7.03 14.45 13.89
C THR A 14 6.07 15.02 12.84
N LEU A 15 5.84 14.24 11.78
CA LEU A 15 4.91 14.52 10.69
C LEU A 15 3.49 14.53 11.24
N ARG A 16 2.77 15.63 11.06
CA ARG A 16 1.35 15.76 11.43
C ARG A 16 0.64 16.85 10.60
N PRO A 17 -0.65 16.68 10.30
CA PRO A 17 -1.48 17.74 9.74
C PRO A 17 -1.62 18.88 10.76
N ARG A 18 -1.89 20.08 10.24
CA ARG A 18 -1.99 21.32 11.03
C ARG A 18 -3.40 21.90 11.02
N TYR A 19 -4.06 21.87 9.88
CA TYR A 19 -5.34 22.54 9.67
C TYR A 19 -6.51 21.57 9.57
N ILE A 20 -6.29 20.40 8.97
CA ILE A 20 -7.36 19.42 8.80
C ILE A 20 -7.48 18.62 10.10
N PRO A 21 -8.59 18.74 10.86
CA PRO A 21 -8.78 17.94 12.05
C PRO A 21 -9.03 16.47 11.69
N TYR A 22 -8.86 15.56 12.63
CA TYR A 22 -9.06 14.11 12.39
C TYR A 22 -10.53 13.68 12.39
N TRP A 23 -11.40 14.40 13.11
CA TRP A 23 -12.81 14.00 13.28
C TRP A 23 -13.62 13.85 11.98
N PRO A 24 -13.39 14.63 10.89
CA PRO A 24 -14.10 14.41 9.62
C PRO A 24 -13.79 13.02 9.06
N LEU A 25 -12.55 12.53 9.20
CA LEU A 25 -12.17 11.20 8.77
C LEU A 25 -12.86 10.13 9.63
N TRP A 26 -12.97 10.36 10.95
CA TRP A 26 -13.67 9.44 11.85
C TRP A 26 -15.14 9.27 11.46
N LEU A 27 -15.84 10.38 11.18
CA LEU A 27 -17.23 10.34 10.74
C LEU A 27 -17.38 9.68 9.36
N ALA A 28 -16.47 9.98 8.43
CA ALA A 28 -16.50 9.38 7.10
C ALA A 28 -16.26 7.86 7.15
N LEU A 29 -15.31 7.39 7.96
CA LEU A 29 -15.07 5.95 8.16
C LEU A 29 -16.21 5.27 8.92
N ALA A 30 -16.82 5.93 9.92
CA ALA A 30 -18.03 5.42 10.57
C ALA A 30 -19.19 5.26 9.57
N ALA A 31 -19.33 6.21 8.63
CA ALA A 31 -20.29 6.11 7.53
C ALA A 31 -19.93 4.96 6.57
N CYS A 32 -18.65 4.71 6.29
CA CYS A 32 -18.21 3.54 5.49
C CYS A 32 -18.63 2.23 6.18
N VAL A 33 -18.35 2.08 7.49
CA VAL A 33 -18.77 0.90 8.27
C VAL A 33 -20.28 0.69 8.18
N ALA A 34 -21.07 1.75 8.40
CA ALA A 34 -22.53 1.68 8.30
C ALA A 34 -23.00 1.30 6.88
N ALA A 35 -22.35 1.84 5.85
CA ALA A 35 -22.64 1.50 4.46
C ALA A 35 -22.32 0.04 4.13
N MET A 36 -21.20 -0.51 4.63
CA MET A 36 -20.87 -1.93 4.44
C MET A 36 -21.83 -2.86 5.20
N VAL A 37 -22.26 -2.48 6.41
CA VAL A 37 -23.32 -3.22 7.13
C VAL A 37 -24.61 -3.23 6.33
N TRP A 38 -25.02 -2.07 5.79
CA TRP A 38 -26.20 -1.96 4.94
C TRP A 38 -26.09 -2.82 3.68
N SER A 39 -24.98 -2.73 2.95
CA SER A 39 -24.71 -3.48 1.72
C SER A 39 -24.44 -4.98 1.93
N SER A 40 -24.24 -5.41 3.17
CA SER A 40 -24.06 -6.83 3.52
C SER A 40 -25.34 -7.50 4.02
N PHE A 41 -26.16 -6.78 4.81
CA PHE A 41 -27.27 -7.39 5.55
C PHE A 41 -28.66 -6.86 5.20
N ILE A 42 -28.76 -5.64 4.64
CA ILE A 42 -30.06 -5.03 4.33
C ILE A 42 -30.32 -5.09 2.83
N VAL A 43 -29.33 -4.72 2.03
CA VAL A 43 -29.31 -4.90 0.57
C VAL A 43 -28.07 -5.74 0.26
N PRO A 44 -28.16 -7.08 0.37
CA PRO A 44 -27.01 -7.99 0.39
C PRO A 44 -26.35 -8.11 -0.99
N VAL A 45 -25.59 -7.09 -1.36
CA VAL A 45 -24.82 -6.99 -2.60
C VAL A 45 -23.44 -7.61 -2.41
N ILE A 46 -22.85 -7.45 -1.23
CA ILE A 46 -21.59 -8.10 -0.85
C ILE A 46 -21.95 -9.52 -0.35
N PRO A 47 -21.31 -10.60 -0.86
CA PRO A 47 -21.64 -11.96 -0.47
C PRO A 47 -20.79 -12.49 0.69
N ASP A 48 -21.20 -13.64 1.22
CA ASP A 48 -20.40 -14.60 2.00
C ASP A 48 -19.47 -14.02 3.11
N PHE A 49 -18.19 -14.42 3.12
CA PHE A 49 -17.19 -13.91 4.05
C PHE A 49 -16.74 -12.48 3.68
N ALA A 50 -16.97 -12.05 2.43
CA ALA A 50 -16.67 -10.69 2.00
C ALA A 50 -17.45 -9.65 2.84
N CYS A 51 -18.69 -9.97 3.25
CA CYS A 51 -19.50 -9.17 4.18
C CYS A 51 -18.74 -8.83 5.47
N LEU A 52 -18.27 -9.85 6.18
CA LEU A 52 -17.62 -9.68 7.48
C LEU A 52 -16.23 -9.05 7.33
N SER A 53 -15.50 -9.43 6.28
CA SER A 53 -14.17 -8.88 6.04
C SER A 53 -14.20 -7.38 5.73
N THR A 54 -15.11 -6.90 4.89
CA THR A 54 -15.24 -5.47 4.55
C THR A 54 -15.64 -4.63 5.77
N ILE A 55 -16.65 -5.06 6.53
CA ILE A 55 -17.06 -4.41 7.78
C ILE A 55 -15.91 -4.38 8.78
N GLY A 56 -15.20 -5.50 8.93
CA GLY A 56 -14.05 -5.63 9.83
C GLY A 56 -12.89 -4.74 9.44
N LEU A 57 -12.59 -4.62 8.15
CA LEU A 57 -11.53 -3.78 7.60
C LEU A 57 -11.83 -2.28 7.78
N ASP A 58 -13.06 -1.84 7.52
CA ASP A 58 -13.45 -0.44 7.79
C ASP A 58 -13.50 -0.15 9.30
N GLY A 59 -13.93 -1.12 10.11
CA GLY A 59 -13.86 -1.04 11.56
C GLY A 59 -12.42 -0.91 12.07
N LEU A 60 -11.49 -1.68 11.50
CA LEU A 60 -10.06 -1.59 11.79
C LEU A 60 -9.49 -0.24 11.35
N ALA A 61 -9.86 0.25 10.16
CA ALA A 61 -9.45 1.57 9.69
C ALA A 61 -9.91 2.66 10.67
N LEU A 62 -11.20 2.64 11.05
CA LEU A 62 -11.76 3.58 12.03
C LEU A 62 -11.01 3.50 13.37
N ALA A 63 -10.81 2.29 13.90
CA ALA A 63 -10.06 2.06 15.13
C ALA A 63 -8.65 2.66 15.09
N MET A 64 -7.92 2.46 14.00
CA MET A 64 -6.58 3.04 13.81
C MET A 64 -6.61 4.57 13.73
N THR A 65 -7.60 5.16 13.04
CA THR A 65 -7.74 6.63 12.96
C THR A 65 -8.12 7.28 14.29
N VAL A 66 -8.87 6.60 15.14
CA VAL A 66 -9.31 7.13 16.44
C VAL A 66 -8.23 6.94 17.50
N MET A 67 -7.59 5.76 17.56
CA MET A 67 -6.70 5.39 18.66
C MET A 67 -5.22 5.70 18.40
N VAL A 68 -4.76 5.54 17.15
CA VAL A 68 -3.33 5.60 16.80
C VAL A 68 -2.97 6.93 16.14
N MET A 69 -3.71 7.33 15.11
CA MET A 69 -3.41 8.51 14.29
C MET A 69 -3.22 9.82 15.09
N PRO A 70 -3.99 10.12 16.17
CA PRO A 70 -3.78 11.36 16.93
C PRO A 70 -2.43 11.42 17.66
N ARG A 71 -1.83 10.27 17.98
CA ARG A 71 -0.53 10.16 18.66
C ARG A 71 0.62 9.92 17.68
N HIS A 72 0.37 9.11 16.65
CA HIS A 72 1.36 8.69 15.67
C HIS A 72 0.74 8.80 14.27
N PHE A 73 0.70 10.00 13.72
CA PHE A 73 -0.02 10.30 12.47
C PHE A 73 0.38 9.38 11.31
N VAL A 74 1.67 9.24 11.01
CA VAL A 74 2.17 8.40 9.89
C VAL A 74 1.72 6.96 10.03
N ILE A 75 1.89 6.37 11.22
CA ILE A 75 1.53 4.97 11.48
C ILE A 75 0.02 4.80 11.39
N GLY A 76 -0.73 5.67 12.09
CA GLY A 76 -2.19 5.63 12.06
C GLY A 76 -2.76 5.82 10.66
N PHE A 77 -2.18 6.72 9.86
CA PHE A 77 -2.56 6.98 8.48
C PHE A 77 -2.34 5.75 7.59
N LEU A 78 -1.13 5.18 7.58
CA LEU A 78 -0.82 4.05 6.70
C LEU A 78 -1.54 2.77 7.15
N ALA A 79 -1.65 2.55 8.46
CA ALA A 79 -2.34 1.39 9.03
C ALA A 79 -3.87 1.48 8.92
N SER A 80 -4.44 2.68 8.80
CA SER A 80 -5.87 2.85 8.52
C SER A 80 -6.19 2.86 7.02
N LEU A 81 -5.30 3.43 6.19
CA LEU A 81 -5.52 3.57 4.75
C LEU A 81 -5.53 2.22 4.03
N LEU A 82 -4.63 1.30 4.38
CA LEU A 82 -4.58 -0.03 3.75
C LEU A 82 -5.90 -0.82 3.92
N PRO A 83 -6.40 -1.10 5.14
CA PRO A 83 -7.64 -1.87 5.31
C PRO A 83 -8.85 -1.14 4.70
N PHE A 84 -8.91 0.19 4.82
CA PHE A 84 -9.93 0.99 4.14
C PHE A 84 -9.91 0.80 2.61
N MET A 85 -8.73 0.85 1.97
CA MET A 85 -8.63 0.65 0.53
C MET A 85 -9.04 -0.75 0.10
N ILE A 86 -8.75 -1.78 0.91
CA ILE A 86 -9.19 -3.16 0.65
C ILE A 86 -10.73 -3.21 0.69
N SER A 87 -11.35 -2.65 1.73
CA SER A 87 -12.82 -2.59 1.84
C SER A 87 -13.45 -1.87 0.65
N TRP A 88 -12.91 -0.71 0.28
CA TRP A 88 -13.39 0.07 -0.86
C TRP A 88 -13.27 -0.70 -2.18
N ARG A 89 -12.16 -1.41 -2.40
CA ARG A 89 -11.98 -2.25 -3.60
C ARG A 89 -12.99 -3.40 -3.65
N VAL A 90 -13.23 -4.09 -2.54
CA VAL A 90 -14.24 -5.16 -2.49
C VAL A 90 -15.64 -4.62 -2.74
N ALA A 91 -15.98 -3.46 -2.17
CA ALA A 91 -17.25 -2.79 -2.45
C ALA A 91 -17.41 -2.45 -3.94
N ALA A 92 -16.34 -2.03 -4.61
CA ALA A 92 -16.35 -1.76 -6.05
C ALA A 92 -16.52 -3.03 -6.90
N ILE A 93 -15.88 -4.15 -6.54
CA ILE A 93 -16.03 -5.43 -7.24
C ILE A 93 -17.49 -5.90 -7.24
N HIS A 94 -18.17 -5.73 -6.10
CA HIS A 94 -19.58 -6.14 -5.95
C HIS A 94 -20.58 -5.08 -6.36
N GLY A 95 -20.16 -3.86 -6.72
CA GLY A 95 -21.09 -2.78 -7.08
C GLY A 95 -21.88 -2.22 -5.90
N ALA A 96 -21.33 -2.26 -4.68
CA ALA A 96 -21.94 -1.71 -3.48
C ALA A 96 -21.87 -0.17 -3.47
N VAL A 97 -22.78 0.48 -4.21
CA VAL A 97 -22.80 1.94 -4.43
C VAL A 97 -22.72 2.77 -3.14
N PRO A 98 -23.47 2.48 -2.05
CA PRO A 98 -23.36 3.24 -0.81
C PRO A 98 -21.95 3.17 -0.20
N GLY A 99 -21.33 1.98 -0.22
CA GLY A 99 -19.96 1.76 0.24
C GLY A 99 -18.94 2.52 -0.61
N MET A 100 -19.10 2.50 -1.94
CA MET A 100 -18.22 3.24 -2.85
C MET A 100 -18.32 4.76 -2.66
N ALA A 101 -19.54 5.28 -2.51
CA ALA A 101 -19.78 6.72 -2.36
C ALA A 101 -19.18 7.26 -1.04
N THR A 102 -19.47 6.58 0.08
CA THR A 102 -18.90 6.93 1.40
C THR A 102 -17.38 6.82 1.40
N SER A 103 -16.83 5.76 0.79
CA SER A 103 -15.38 5.58 0.67
C SER A 103 -14.71 6.68 -0.16
N THR A 104 -15.35 7.14 -1.24
CA THR A 104 -14.82 8.26 -2.04
C THR A 104 -14.65 9.51 -1.17
N VAL A 105 -15.63 9.83 -0.32
CA VAL A 105 -15.55 10.96 0.62
C VAL A 105 -14.42 10.75 1.63
N ALA A 106 -14.32 9.57 2.24
CA ALA A 106 -13.25 9.25 3.18
C ALA A 106 -11.86 9.39 2.55
N PHE A 107 -11.69 8.93 1.30
CA PHE A 107 -10.44 9.06 0.56
C PHE A 107 -10.06 10.52 0.28
N MET A 108 -11.03 11.37 -0.08
CA MET A 108 -10.75 12.80 -0.23
C MET A 108 -10.23 13.42 1.07
N ILE A 109 -10.73 12.99 2.23
CA ILE A 109 -10.23 13.45 3.53
C ILE A 109 -8.83 12.91 3.82
N TYR A 110 -8.54 11.64 3.48
CA TYR A 110 -7.16 11.11 3.54
C TYR A 110 -6.20 11.96 2.69
N LEU A 111 -6.58 12.31 1.46
CA LEU A 111 -5.76 13.17 0.59
C LEU A 111 -5.54 14.55 1.22
N LEU A 112 -6.57 15.17 1.79
CA LEU A 112 -6.45 16.46 2.46
C LEU A 112 -5.51 16.39 3.66
N LEU A 113 -5.59 15.34 4.49
CA LEU A 113 -4.68 15.13 5.62
C LEU A 113 -3.23 14.91 5.16
N TYR A 114 -3.03 14.14 4.08
CA TYR A 114 -1.71 13.89 3.50
C TYR A 114 -1.09 15.18 2.95
N VAL A 115 -1.85 15.95 2.17
CA VAL A 115 -1.41 17.24 1.60
C VAL A 115 -1.16 18.26 2.70
N ASP A 116 -2.02 18.36 3.71
CA ASP A 116 -1.82 19.25 4.86
C ASP A 116 -0.53 18.90 5.60
N CYS A 117 -0.28 17.63 5.87
CA CYS A 117 0.99 17.19 6.46
C CYS A 117 2.20 17.53 5.57
N MET A 118 2.09 17.30 4.26
CA MET A 118 3.16 17.55 3.29
C MET A 118 3.53 19.04 3.20
N VAL A 119 2.53 19.92 3.08
CA VAL A 119 2.73 21.37 2.94
C VAL A 119 3.33 21.99 4.21
N HIS A 120 3.04 21.41 5.38
CA HIS A 120 3.50 21.94 6.67
C HIS A 120 4.81 21.36 7.17
N ASP A 121 5.35 20.37 6.49
CA ASP A 121 6.65 19.82 6.81
C ASP A 121 7.77 20.78 6.37
N ARG A 122 8.08 21.75 7.25
CA ARG A 122 8.92 22.94 7.01
C ARG A 122 10.43 22.68 6.87
N ALA A 123 10.86 21.44 6.66
CA ALA A 123 12.23 21.15 6.28
C ALA A 123 12.43 21.48 4.77
N ALA A 124 12.39 22.77 4.43
CA ALA A 124 12.42 23.26 3.05
C ALA A 124 13.82 23.16 2.41
N GLY A 125 14.24 21.95 2.07
CA GLY A 125 15.41 21.67 1.23
C GLY A 125 15.03 20.78 0.05
N TRP A 126 15.86 20.75 -1.01
CA TRP A 126 15.66 19.87 -2.18
C TRP A 126 15.41 18.41 -1.77
N ASN A 127 16.20 17.91 -0.80
CA ASN A 127 16.09 16.53 -0.33
C ASN A 127 14.70 16.18 0.20
N ASP A 128 13.98 17.14 0.78
CA ASP A 128 12.66 16.92 1.36
C ASP A 128 11.56 16.79 0.31
N HIS A 129 11.67 17.52 -0.81
CA HIS A 129 10.79 17.34 -1.96
C HIS A 129 10.96 15.95 -2.58
N LEU A 130 12.21 15.47 -2.70
CA LEU A 130 12.47 14.10 -3.18
C LEU A 130 11.95 13.03 -2.21
N GLN A 131 12.00 13.28 -0.90
CA GLN A 131 11.45 12.37 0.12
C GLN A 131 9.92 12.27 0.02
N TRP A 132 9.23 13.40 -0.17
CA TRP A 132 7.77 13.40 -0.40
C TRP A 132 7.38 12.82 -1.75
N GLN A 133 8.16 13.07 -2.82
CA GLN A 133 7.97 12.42 -4.11
C GLN A 133 8.09 10.90 -3.97
N THR A 134 9.14 10.43 -3.29
CA THR A 134 9.35 9.00 -3.03
C THR A 134 8.18 8.42 -2.24
N ALA A 135 7.73 9.10 -1.17
CA ALA A 135 6.58 8.66 -0.39
C ALA A 135 5.30 8.55 -1.23
N THR A 136 4.98 9.57 -2.04
CA THR A 136 3.79 9.57 -2.89
C THR A 136 3.82 8.44 -3.91
N ILE A 137 4.94 8.29 -4.63
CA ILE A 137 5.11 7.22 -5.63
C ILE A 137 5.05 5.86 -4.95
N ARG A 138 5.68 5.69 -3.79
CA ARG A 138 5.69 4.44 -3.02
C ARG A 138 4.31 4.05 -2.52
N ILE A 139 3.55 4.99 -1.94
CA ILE A 139 2.18 4.72 -1.49
C ILE A 139 1.31 4.35 -2.68
N TYR A 140 1.41 5.10 -3.79
CA TYR A 140 0.65 4.81 -5.01
C TYR A 140 0.94 3.41 -5.55
N PHE A 141 2.18 3.11 -5.95
CA PHE A 141 2.53 1.81 -6.53
C PHE A 141 2.37 0.64 -5.55
N GLY A 142 2.60 0.88 -4.25
CA GLY A 142 2.38 -0.14 -3.23
C GLY A 142 0.90 -0.47 -3.07
N PHE A 143 0.03 0.54 -2.97
CA PHE A 143 -1.40 0.33 -2.80
C PHE A 143 -2.17 0.08 -4.09
N ASP A 144 -1.56 0.27 -5.26
CA ASP A 144 -2.05 -0.23 -6.54
C ASP A 144 -2.27 -1.76 -6.49
N MET A 145 -1.44 -2.47 -5.71
CA MET A 145 -1.58 -3.92 -5.46
C MET A 145 -2.90 -4.31 -4.78
N VAL A 146 -3.59 -3.38 -4.09
CA VAL A 146 -4.91 -3.64 -3.49
C VAL A 146 -5.91 -4.09 -4.53
N GLY A 147 -5.85 -3.54 -5.75
CA GLY A 147 -6.70 -3.96 -6.85
C GLY A 147 -6.56 -5.45 -7.19
N HIS A 148 -5.34 -5.97 -7.05
CA HIS A 148 -4.98 -7.33 -7.45
C HIS A 148 -5.24 -8.37 -6.34
N PHE A 149 -4.87 -8.09 -5.10
CA PHE A 149 -5.01 -9.09 -4.03
C PHE A 149 -6.39 -9.09 -3.39
N ALA A 150 -7.14 -7.98 -3.44
CA ALA A 150 -8.48 -7.92 -2.85
C ALA A 150 -9.41 -8.95 -3.47
N GLU A 151 -9.33 -9.12 -4.79
CA GLU A 151 -10.10 -10.12 -5.54
C GLU A 151 -9.74 -11.56 -5.11
N LYS A 152 -8.44 -11.80 -4.88
CA LYS A 152 -7.91 -13.12 -4.51
C LYS A 152 -8.18 -13.50 -3.06
N LEU A 153 -8.26 -12.54 -2.14
CA LEU A 153 -8.23 -12.82 -0.70
C LEU A 153 -9.48 -12.36 0.06
N PHE A 154 -10.21 -11.35 -0.45
CA PHE A 154 -11.24 -10.64 0.32
C PHE A 154 -12.58 -10.51 -0.39
N ALA A 155 -12.65 -10.72 -1.71
CA ALA A 155 -13.85 -10.47 -2.50
C ALA A 155 -14.88 -11.63 -2.51
N GLY A 156 -14.67 -12.67 -1.71
CA GLY A 156 -15.64 -13.77 -1.57
C GLY A 156 -15.30 -15.00 -2.40
N VAL A 157 -16.08 -16.07 -2.21
CA VAL A 157 -15.83 -17.42 -2.74
C VAL A 157 -15.94 -17.46 -4.27
N HIS A 158 -16.94 -16.78 -4.83
CA HIS A 158 -17.12 -16.73 -6.28
C HIS A 158 -15.93 -16.05 -6.98
N SER A 159 -15.47 -14.92 -6.43
CA SER A 159 -14.34 -14.17 -6.94
C SER A 159 -13.03 -14.97 -6.82
N PHE A 160 -12.84 -15.67 -5.70
CA PHE A 160 -11.73 -16.60 -5.50
C PHE A 160 -11.68 -17.69 -6.59
N HIS A 161 -12.80 -18.38 -6.85
CA HIS A 161 -12.85 -19.43 -7.86
C HIS A 161 -12.69 -18.89 -9.29
N HIS A 162 -13.15 -17.66 -9.56
CA HIS A 162 -12.85 -17.01 -10.83
C HIS A 162 -11.33 -16.85 -11.03
N MET A 163 -10.62 -16.34 -10.02
CA MET A 163 -9.17 -16.21 -10.07
C MET A 163 -8.45 -17.56 -10.16
N GLU A 164 -8.99 -18.60 -9.53
CA GLU A 164 -8.48 -19.97 -9.67
C GLU A 164 -8.51 -20.43 -11.14
N GLN A 165 -9.63 -20.21 -11.84
CA GLN A 165 -9.73 -20.55 -13.27
C GLN A 165 -8.74 -19.75 -14.13
N VAL A 166 -8.49 -18.48 -13.79
CA VAL A 166 -7.46 -17.67 -14.47
C VAL A 166 -6.07 -18.29 -14.28
N PHE A 167 -5.73 -18.71 -13.05
CA PHE A 167 -4.43 -19.33 -12.74
C PHE A 167 -4.28 -20.72 -13.39
N VAL A 168 -5.36 -21.49 -13.50
CA VAL A 168 -5.36 -22.73 -14.30
C VAL A 168 -5.04 -22.43 -15.77
N GLY A 169 -5.54 -21.31 -16.30
CA GLY A 169 -5.17 -20.81 -17.63
C GLY A 169 -3.67 -20.51 -17.80
N PHE A 170 -2.97 -20.19 -16.71
CA PHE A 170 -1.50 -20.03 -16.70
C PHE A 170 -0.72 -21.34 -16.48
N GLY A 171 -1.42 -22.47 -16.30
CA GLY A 171 -0.81 -23.78 -16.11
C GLY A 171 -0.63 -24.21 -14.66
N PHE A 172 -1.25 -23.52 -13.69
CA PHE A 172 -1.26 -23.95 -12.30
C PHE A 172 -2.35 -25.01 -12.01
N PRO A 173 -2.18 -25.85 -10.98
CA PRO A 173 -3.22 -26.80 -10.55
C PRO A 173 -4.51 -26.09 -10.08
N PRO A 174 -5.69 -26.74 -10.24
CA PRO A 174 -6.98 -26.22 -9.75
C PRO A 174 -7.18 -26.56 -8.26
N ASP A 175 -6.31 -26.04 -7.40
CA ASP A 175 -6.34 -26.28 -5.94
C ASP A 175 -6.34 -24.99 -5.10
N GLY A 176 -6.49 -23.83 -5.76
CA GLY A 176 -6.49 -22.50 -5.15
C GLY A 176 -5.15 -22.05 -4.52
N GLN A 177 -4.13 -22.91 -4.42
CA GLN A 177 -2.89 -22.56 -3.69
C GLN A 177 -2.12 -21.43 -4.39
N ALA A 178 -2.08 -21.44 -5.71
CA ALA A 178 -1.40 -20.40 -6.49
C ALA A 178 -2.10 -19.04 -6.36
N VAL A 179 -3.43 -19.02 -6.24
CA VAL A 179 -4.23 -17.80 -6.01
C VAL A 179 -3.91 -17.21 -4.65
N ILE A 180 -3.87 -18.05 -3.61
CA ILE A 180 -3.52 -17.63 -2.24
C ILE A 180 -2.08 -17.11 -2.21
N ALA A 181 -1.13 -17.84 -2.79
CA ALA A 181 0.28 -17.44 -2.82
C ALA A 181 0.47 -16.10 -3.55
N GLY A 182 -0.17 -15.93 -4.72
CA GLY A 182 -0.16 -14.67 -5.47
C GLY A 182 -0.76 -13.52 -4.66
N GLY A 183 -1.95 -13.72 -4.07
CA GLY A 183 -2.59 -12.71 -3.22
C GLY A 183 -1.75 -12.31 -2.00
N LEU A 184 -1.10 -13.27 -1.35
CA LEU A 184 -0.22 -12.99 -0.20
C LEU A 184 1.06 -12.25 -0.62
N CYS A 185 1.62 -12.54 -1.80
CA CYS A 185 2.75 -11.78 -2.34
C CYS A 185 2.36 -10.33 -2.60
N GLU A 186 1.23 -10.11 -3.25
CA GLU A 186 0.69 -8.78 -3.57
C GLU A 186 0.32 -7.99 -2.31
N LEU A 187 -0.29 -8.63 -1.30
CA LEU A 187 -0.54 -8.03 0.01
C LEU A 187 0.77 -7.65 0.72
N SER A 188 1.78 -8.52 0.65
CA SER A 188 3.10 -8.26 1.22
C SER A 188 3.79 -7.07 0.54
N ILE A 189 3.61 -6.88 -0.76
CA ILE A 189 4.09 -5.70 -1.49
C ILE A 189 3.34 -4.45 -1.03
N ALA A 190 2.02 -4.51 -0.86
CA ALA A 190 1.24 -3.37 -0.35
C ALA A 190 1.67 -2.94 1.06
N ILE A 191 1.96 -3.89 1.94
CA ILE A 191 2.50 -3.60 3.27
C ILE A 191 3.93 -3.08 3.16
N GLY A 192 4.81 -3.81 2.49
CA GLY A 192 6.25 -3.51 2.51
C GLY A 192 6.63 -2.27 1.71
N VAL A 193 6.05 -2.10 0.52
CA VAL A 193 6.22 -0.90 -0.30
C VAL A 193 5.20 0.15 0.15
N GLY A 194 3.90 -0.10 0.08
CA GLY A 194 2.87 0.93 0.32
C GLY A 194 2.95 1.57 1.71
N MET A 195 3.00 0.78 2.79
CA MET A 195 3.18 1.30 4.17
C MET A 195 4.65 1.63 4.49
N GLY A 196 5.58 1.12 3.69
CA GLY A 196 7.00 1.36 3.87
C GLY A 196 7.60 0.56 5.04
N VAL A 197 7.46 -0.78 4.99
CA VAL A 197 8.00 -1.74 5.96
C VAL A 197 9.06 -2.60 5.26
N LEU A 198 10.32 -2.56 5.72
CA LEU A 198 11.44 -3.21 5.05
C LEU A 198 11.46 -2.88 3.55
N THR A 199 11.25 -1.61 3.19
CA THR A 199 10.86 -1.22 1.82
C THR A 199 11.84 -1.65 0.75
N ARG A 200 13.14 -1.72 1.06
CA ARG A 200 14.11 -2.16 0.05
C ARG A 200 13.95 -3.65 -0.26
N PHE A 201 13.72 -4.45 0.78
CA PHE A 201 13.43 -5.87 0.63
C PHE A 201 12.12 -6.09 -0.12
N ALA A 202 11.07 -5.33 0.25
CA ALA A 202 9.78 -5.38 -0.44
C ALA A 202 9.88 -4.93 -1.90
N GLY A 203 10.74 -3.96 -2.23
CA GLY A 203 11.02 -3.53 -3.61
C GLY A 203 11.69 -4.64 -4.44
N ILE A 204 12.64 -5.38 -3.87
CA ILE A 204 13.23 -6.57 -4.52
C ILE A 204 12.15 -7.63 -4.74
N GLY A 205 11.37 -7.93 -3.70
CA GLY A 205 10.27 -8.90 -3.77
C GLY A 205 9.22 -8.51 -4.82
N GLY A 206 8.83 -7.24 -4.89
CA GLY A 206 7.89 -6.73 -5.89
C GLY A 206 8.41 -6.81 -7.31
N ALA A 207 9.67 -6.45 -7.54
CA ALA A 207 10.29 -6.58 -8.86
C ALA A 207 10.38 -8.05 -9.31
N LEU A 208 10.79 -8.95 -8.42
CA LEU A 208 10.83 -10.39 -8.70
C LEU A 208 9.42 -10.96 -8.94
N TYR A 209 8.44 -10.55 -8.14
CA TYR A 209 7.05 -10.96 -8.30
C TYR A 209 6.53 -10.58 -9.68
N TYR A 210 6.70 -9.33 -10.11
CA TYR A 210 6.26 -8.91 -11.44
C TYR A 210 7.04 -9.58 -12.58
N LEU A 211 8.33 -9.87 -12.41
CA LEU A 211 9.09 -10.65 -13.40
C LEU A 211 8.49 -12.05 -13.57
N ILE A 212 8.17 -12.72 -12.46
CA ILE A 212 7.57 -14.06 -12.46
C ILE A 212 6.15 -14.00 -13.04
N ALA A 213 5.32 -13.06 -12.57
CA ALA A 213 3.96 -12.88 -13.06
C ALA A 213 3.92 -12.56 -14.57
N ASN A 214 4.86 -11.75 -15.05
CA ASN A 214 4.97 -11.42 -16.47
C ASN A 214 5.36 -12.64 -17.33
N HIS A 215 6.16 -13.56 -16.78
CA HIS A 215 6.51 -14.81 -17.45
C HIS A 215 5.31 -15.76 -17.56
N TYR A 216 4.62 -16.03 -16.45
CA TYR A 216 3.45 -16.93 -16.43
C TYR A 216 2.23 -16.34 -17.13
N GLY A 217 2.05 -15.02 -17.06
CA GLY A 217 1.00 -14.28 -17.76
C GLY A 217 1.23 -14.15 -19.27
N ARG A 218 2.36 -14.67 -19.80
CA ARG A 218 2.72 -14.68 -21.24
C ARG A 218 2.84 -13.31 -21.90
N HIS A 219 2.81 -12.22 -21.13
CA HIS A 219 2.95 -10.84 -21.61
C HIS A 219 4.21 -10.57 -22.45
N PHE A 220 5.33 -11.29 -22.21
CA PHE A 220 6.51 -11.19 -23.09
C PHE A 220 6.25 -11.72 -24.51
N GLY A 221 5.35 -12.71 -24.66
CA GLY A 221 4.93 -13.26 -25.94
C GLY A 221 3.84 -12.43 -26.64
N ASP A 222 3.13 -11.56 -25.90
CA ASP A 222 1.97 -10.80 -26.39
C ASP A 222 2.33 -9.41 -26.96
N GLY A 223 3.63 -9.14 -27.10
CA GLY A 223 4.16 -7.89 -27.66
C GLY A 223 4.36 -6.79 -26.62
N PHE A 224 4.72 -5.59 -27.07
CA PHE A 224 5.09 -4.48 -26.18
C PHE A 224 3.88 -3.82 -25.53
N THR A 225 2.95 -3.31 -26.34
CA THR A 225 1.88 -2.39 -25.93
C THR A 225 0.92 -3.01 -24.91
N TRP A 226 0.68 -2.33 -23.77
CA TRP A 226 -0.20 -2.87 -22.72
C TRP A 226 -1.67 -3.02 -23.17
N ASN A 227 -2.13 -2.23 -24.14
CA ASN A 227 -3.55 -2.15 -24.54
C ASN A 227 -3.85 -2.96 -25.81
N ASN A 228 -2.99 -3.92 -26.15
CA ASN A 228 -3.28 -4.80 -27.26
C ASN A 228 -4.49 -5.67 -26.91
N ALA A 229 -5.45 -5.76 -27.84
CA ALA A 229 -6.53 -6.74 -27.76
C ALA A 229 -6.13 -7.96 -28.60
N PRO A 230 -6.40 -9.21 -28.16
CA PRO A 230 -7.18 -9.59 -26.98
C PRO A 230 -6.38 -9.69 -25.66
N VAL A 231 -5.04 -9.55 -25.71
CA VAL A 231 -4.12 -9.70 -24.57
C VAL A 231 -3.13 -8.54 -24.50
N GLY A 232 -2.91 -8.00 -23.30
CA GLY A 232 -1.99 -6.89 -23.06
C GLY A 232 -0.52 -7.31 -23.07
N GLY A 233 0.34 -6.46 -23.62
CA GLY A 233 1.79 -6.66 -23.69
C GLY A 233 2.57 -6.35 -22.40
N TRP A 234 3.89 -6.48 -22.47
CA TRP A 234 4.80 -6.39 -21.31
C TRP A 234 5.18 -4.97 -20.85
N GLU A 235 4.75 -3.91 -21.55
CA GLU A 235 5.07 -2.50 -21.22
C GLU A 235 4.70 -2.13 -19.77
N TYR A 236 3.47 -2.41 -19.35
CA TYR A 236 3.01 -2.10 -17.99
C TYR A 236 3.73 -2.94 -16.91
N PRO A 237 3.84 -4.28 -17.05
CA PRO A 237 4.66 -5.06 -16.13
C PRO A 237 6.11 -4.57 -16.01
N MET A 238 6.73 -4.14 -17.11
CA MET A 238 8.10 -3.60 -17.08
C MET A 238 8.18 -2.28 -16.31
N LEU A 239 7.19 -1.39 -16.47
CA LEU A 239 7.08 -0.18 -15.66
C LEU A 239 7.02 -0.53 -14.17
N MET A 240 6.20 -1.52 -13.80
CA MET A 240 6.06 -1.98 -12.42
C MET A 240 7.38 -2.56 -11.87
N ILE A 241 8.08 -3.38 -12.67
CA ILE A 241 9.40 -3.94 -12.31
C ILE A 241 10.39 -2.82 -12.01
N VAL A 242 10.49 -1.82 -12.89
CA VAL A 242 11.41 -0.68 -12.71
C VAL A 242 11.02 0.14 -11.50
N ALA A 243 9.72 0.39 -11.29
CA ALA A 243 9.22 1.12 -10.12
C ALA A 243 9.60 0.40 -8.82
N PHE A 244 9.32 -0.90 -8.69
CA PHE A 244 9.65 -1.66 -7.48
C PHE A 244 11.16 -1.80 -7.27
N ALA A 245 11.93 -2.03 -8.34
CA ALA A 245 13.39 -2.04 -8.28
C ALA A 245 13.96 -0.69 -7.82
N SER A 246 13.33 0.43 -8.18
CA SER A 246 13.75 1.75 -7.71
C SER A 246 13.63 1.89 -6.18
N PHE A 247 12.62 1.28 -5.54
CA PHE A 247 12.48 1.28 -4.08
C PHE A 247 13.53 0.41 -3.38
N ALA A 248 14.05 -0.63 -4.04
CA ALA A 248 15.20 -1.39 -3.55
C ALA A 248 16.47 -0.51 -3.43
N ILE A 249 16.56 0.52 -4.27
CA ILE A 249 17.67 1.48 -4.32
C ILE A 249 17.41 2.69 -3.42
N ALA A 250 16.18 3.22 -3.38
CA ALA A 250 15.86 4.45 -2.65
C ALA A 250 15.51 4.21 -1.17
N GLY A 251 14.79 3.13 -0.86
CA GLY A 251 14.22 2.86 0.45
C GLY A 251 12.87 3.56 0.69
N ALA A 252 12.45 3.59 1.95
CA ALA A 252 11.07 3.91 2.34
C ALA A 252 10.69 5.41 2.30
N GLY A 253 11.68 6.30 2.39
CA GLY A 253 11.46 7.74 2.61
C GLY A 253 10.96 8.08 4.02
N LYS A 254 10.70 9.37 4.30
CA LYS A 254 10.31 9.85 5.64
C LYS A 254 8.88 9.53 6.08
N PHE A 255 7.92 9.47 5.15
CA PHE A 255 6.53 9.11 5.43
C PHE A 255 6.36 7.59 5.33
N SER A 256 6.94 6.85 6.28
CA SER A 256 7.02 5.39 6.27
C SER A 256 7.02 4.81 7.67
N ILE A 257 6.65 3.54 7.80
CA ILE A 257 6.80 2.80 9.07
C ILE A 257 8.28 2.60 9.39
N ASP A 258 9.10 2.27 8.40
CA ASP A 258 10.56 2.17 8.52
C ASP A 258 11.17 3.45 9.12
N GLY A 259 10.83 4.60 8.54
CA GLY A 259 11.30 5.91 8.98
C GLY A 259 10.86 6.25 10.40
N TRP A 260 9.60 5.94 10.73
CA TRP A 260 9.10 6.11 12.09
C TRP A 260 9.85 5.24 13.10
N LEU A 261 10.06 3.96 12.80
CA LEU A 261 10.81 3.03 13.67
C LEU A 261 12.27 3.45 13.85
N ILE A 262 12.92 3.94 12.78
CA ILE A 262 14.29 4.45 12.83
C ILE A 262 14.37 5.71 13.70
N ALA A 263 13.42 6.64 13.54
CA ALA A 263 13.38 7.89 14.30
C ALA A 263 13.25 7.67 15.81
N HIS A 264 12.55 6.61 16.22
CA HIS A 264 12.34 6.26 17.64
C HIS A 264 13.41 5.31 18.17
N GLY A 265 14.40 4.91 17.35
CA GLY A 265 15.44 3.95 17.74
C GLY A 265 14.92 2.52 17.95
N TRP A 266 13.73 2.20 17.40
CA TRP A 266 13.08 0.89 17.56
C TRP A 266 13.43 -0.07 16.44
N MET A 267 14.00 0.41 15.33
CA MET A 267 14.44 -0.44 14.23
C MET A 267 15.70 -1.24 14.62
N PRO A 268 15.66 -2.58 14.62
CA PRO A 268 16.84 -3.40 14.87
C PRO A 268 17.96 -3.11 13.87
N ARG A 269 19.20 -3.01 14.34
CA ARG A 269 20.36 -2.63 13.52
C ARG A 269 20.59 -3.54 12.31
N PHE A 270 20.28 -4.82 12.44
CA PHE A 270 20.45 -5.79 11.35
C PHE A 270 19.40 -5.65 10.24
N LEU A 271 18.26 -4.99 10.50
CA LEU A 271 17.22 -4.72 9.52
C LEU A 271 17.41 -3.39 8.79
N LEU A 272 18.19 -2.45 9.35
CA LEU A 272 18.46 -1.15 8.74
C LEU A 272 18.89 -1.20 7.26
N PRO A 273 19.76 -2.14 6.81
CA PRO A 273 20.13 -2.25 5.40
C PRO A 273 18.95 -2.54 4.46
N LEU A 274 17.87 -3.12 4.99
CA LEU A 274 16.63 -3.44 4.25
C LEU A 274 15.64 -2.25 4.20
N CYS A 275 15.91 -1.18 4.95
CA CYS A 275 15.02 -0.01 5.05
C CYS A 275 15.59 1.23 4.35
N VAL A 276 16.90 1.48 4.49
CA VAL A 276 17.57 2.71 4.03
C VAL A 276 18.84 2.44 3.23
N SER A 277 19.20 3.36 2.35
CA SER A 277 20.40 3.29 1.52
C SER A 277 21.58 3.98 2.17
N GLY A 278 22.54 3.18 2.65
CA GLY A 278 23.81 3.64 3.21
C GLY A 278 23.78 3.85 4.72
N MET A 279 24.27 2.85 5.47
CA MET A 279 24.80 3.12 6.81
C MET A 279 26.25 3.56 6.65
N ARG A 280 26.55 4.83 6.94
CA ARG A 280 27.91 5.14 7.41
C ARG A 280 27.96 4.73 8.87
N THR A 281 28.70 3.66 9.14
CA THR A 281 29.19 3.31 10.48
C THR A 281 30.16 4.40 10.96
N HIS A 282 29.66 5.57 11.34
CA HIS A 282 30.42 6.55 12.11
C HIS A 282 29.81 6.67 13.49
N ASP A 283 29.96 5.60 14.27
CA ASP A 283 29.90 5.65 15.74
C ASP A 283 30.80 4.55 16.33
N ARG A 284 32.06 4.58 15.89
CA ARG A 284 33.18 4.13 16.71
C ARG A 284 34.01 5.38 17.02
N ARG A 285 33.68 6.10 18.10
CA ARG A 285 34.60 6.89 18.95
C ARG A 285 33.82 7.78 19.93
N SER A 286 33.48 7.20 21.06
CA SER A 286 33.39 7.89 22.36
C SER A 286 33.39 6.84 23.48
N ALA A 287 34.53 6.16 23.59
CA ALA A 287 35.02 5.52 24.80
C ALA A 287 36.54 5.66 24.77
#